data_AF-A0A358IY39-F1
#
_entry.id   AF-A0A358IY39-F1
#
_cell.length_a   1.000
_cell.length_b   1.000
_cell.length_c   1.000
_cell.angle_alpha   90.00
_cell.angle_beta   90.00
_cell.angle_gamma   90.00
#
_symmetry.space_group_name_H-M   'P 1'
#
loop_
_entity.id
_entity.type
_entity.pdbx_description
1 polymer ?
#
loop_
_entity_poly.entity_id
_entity_poly.type
_entity_poly.pdbx_seq_one_letter_code
_entity_poly.pdbx_strand_id
1 'polypeptide(L)'
;VAPADAAPPPRLTADNQAMEVAAALGDQGVALGSPILYGRELERGLLIRPFEATVALAEGYWLCYPPGRRLTSKIARFRDWVLDTARADPAVVEGARLAGREVGEAGN
;
A
#
# COMPACT_ATOMS: atom_id res chain seq x y z
N VAL A 1 27.85 -19.45 -1.82
CA VAL A 1 28.51 -18.39 -2.63
C VAL A 1 28.00 -18.55 -4.05
N ALA A 2 27.17 -17.61 -4.53
CA ALA A 2 26.81 -17.54 -5.94
C ALA A 2 28.07 -17.15 -6.74
N PRO A 3 28.29 -17.68 -7.96
CA PRO A 3 29.47 -17.37 -8.75
C PRO A 3 29.51 -15.88 -9.10
N ALA A 4 30.71 -15.29 -9.01
CA ALA A 4 30.95 -13.85 -9.11
C ALA A 4 30.66 -13.22 -10.49
N ASP A 5 30.31 -14.03 -11.50
CA ASP A 5 30.08 -13.62 -12.90
C ASP A 5 28.64 -13.85 -13.40
N ALA A 6 27.68 -14.14 -12.52
CA ALA A 6 26.29 -14.25 -12.94
C ALA A 6 25.73 -12.86 -13.31
N ALA A 7 25.21 -12.72 -14.53
CA ALA A 7 24.42 -11.55 -14.92
C ALA A 7 23.33 -11.29 -13.86
N PRO A 8 23.04 -10.02 -13.52
CA PRO A 8 22.06 -9.72 -12.50
C PRO A 8 20.73 -10.39 -12.86
N PRO A 9 19.98 -10.91 -11.86
CA PRO A 9 18.70 -11.53 -12.14
C PRO A 9 17.79 -10.53 -12.88
N PRO A 10 16.96 -11.01 -13.81
CA PRO A 10 16.04 -10.16 -14.55
C PRO A 10 15.18 -9.35 -13.58
N ARG A 11 15.08 -8.05 -13.82
CA ARG A 11 14.24 -7.14 -13.03
C ARG A 11 13.07 -6.69 -13.87
N LEU A 12 11.88 -6.80 -13.32
CA LEU A 12 10.71 -6.10 -13.81
C LEU A 12 10.68 -4.72 -13.16
N THR A 13 10.53 -3.68 -13.97
CA THR A 13 10.23 -2.33 -13.50
C THR A 13 8.90 -1.94 -14.12
N ALA A 14 7.96 -1.46 -13.30
CA ALA A 14 6.70 -0.94 -13.78
C ALA A 14 6.36 0.39 -13.10
N ASP A 15 5.50 1.17 -13.74
CA ASP A 15 5.06 2.47 -13.21
C ASP A 15 4.07 2.33 -12.05
N ASN A 16 3.52 1.13 -11.84
CA ASN A 16 2.59 0.86 -10.76
C ASN A 16 2.86 -0.50 -10.10
N GLN A 17 2.56 -0.54 -8.80
CA GLN A 17 2.74 -1.72 -7.97
C GLN A 17 1.85 -2.89 -8.39
N ALA A 18 0.74 -2.63 -9.08
CA ALA A 18 -0.19 -3.68 -9.51
C ALA A 18 0.41 -4.61 -10.56
N MET A 19 1.21 -4.08 -11.48
CA MET A 19 1.94 -4.89 -12.45
C MET A 19 3.04 -5.73 -11.78
N GLU A 20 3.78 -5.16 -10.84
CA GLU A 20 4.85 -5.85 -10.11
C GLU A 20 4.29 -6.99 -9.26
N VAL A 21 3.21 -6.74 -8.51
CA VAL A 21 2.56 -7.77 -7.69
C VAL A 21 1.88 -8.82 -8.56
N ALA A 22 1.30 -8.47 -9.72
CA ALA A 22 0.75 -9.44 -10.66
C ALA A 22 1.83 -10.41 -11.18
N ALA A 23 3.05 -9.92 -11.43
CA ALA A 23 4.18 -10.79 -11.80
C ALA A 23 4.58 -11.72 -10.66
N ALA A 24 4.60 -11.24 -9.41
CA ALA A 24 4.86 -12.09 -8.24
C ALA A 24 3.78 -13.17 -8.05
N LEU A 25 2.51 -12.83 -8.24
CA LEU A 25 1.38 -13.78 -8.23
C LEU A 25 1.48 -14.82 -9.36
N GLY A 26 2.10 -14.46 -10.49
CA GLY A 26 2.35 -15.34 -11.63
C GLY A 26 3.66 -16.12 -11.53
N ASP A 27 4.21 -16.31 -10.32
CA ASP A 27 5.46 -17.02 -10.05
C ASP A 27 6.71 -16.42 -10.75
N GLN A 28 6.69 -15.13 -11.06
CA GLN A 28 7.79 -14.44 -11.76
C GLN A 28 8.77 -13.72 -10.82
N GLY A 29 8.67 -13.95 -9.51
CA GLY A 29 9.63 -13.43 -8.53
C GLY A 29 8.98 -12.83 -7.29
N VAL A 30 9.63 -11.81 -6.73
CA VAL A 30 9.18 -11.07 -5.55
C VAL A 30 8.90 -9.61 -5.91
N ALA A 31 7.88 -9.03 -5.29
CA ALA A 31 7.53 -7.62 -5.46
C ALA A 31 7.58 -6.90 -4.12
N LEU A 32 7.96 -5.61 -4.15
CA LEU A 32 7.70 -4.72 -3.03
C LEU A 32 6.22 -4.32 -3.11
N GLY A 33 5.49 -4.47 -2.01
CA GLY A 33 4.13 -4.03 -2.03
C GLY A 33 3.50 -3.61 -0.71
N SER A 34 2.57 -2.67 -0.83
CA SER A 34 1.74 -2.20 0.27
C SER A 34 0.84 -3.32 0.82
N PRO A 35 1.01 -3.72 2.10
CA PRO A 35 0.13 -4.69 2.74
C PRO A 35 -1.33 -4.22 2.81
N ILE A 36 -1.57 -2.90 2.73
CA ILE A 36 -2.91 -2.32 2.69
C ILE A 36 -3.64 -2.71 1.41
N LEU A 37 -2.94 -2.70 0.27
CA LEU A 37 -3.55 -2.99 -1.04
C LEU A 37 -3.69 -4.48 -1.32
N TYR A 38 -2.82 -5.31 -0.76
CA TYR A 38 -2.71 -6.75 -1.07
C TYR A 38 -2.98 -7.64 0.16
N GLY A 39 -3.66 -7.10 1.18
CA GLY A 39 -4.01 -7.84 2.39
C GLY A 39 -4.83 -9.09 2.09
N ARG A 40 -5.73 -9.02 1.11
CA ARG A 40 -6.56 -10.15 0.68
C ARG A 40 -5.74 -11.30 0.11
N GLU A 41 -4.73 -11.00 -0.72
CA GLU A 41 -3.85 -12.01 -1.32
C GLU A 41 -2.96 -12.66 -0.25
N LEU A 42 -2.50 -11.87 0.74
CA LEU A 42 -1.77 -12.36 1.90
C LEU A 42 -2.64 -13.29 2.78
N GLU A 43 -3.87 -12.87 3.09
CA GLU A 43 -4.83 -13.67 3.88
C GLU A 43 -5.16 -15.01 3.22
N ARG A 44 -5.24 -15.01 1.88
CA ARG A 44 -5.53 -16.22 1.09
C ARG A 44 -4.30 -17.10 0.86
N GLY A 45 -3.11 -16.67 1.29
CA GLY A 45 -1.85 -17.36 1.04
C GLY A 45 -1.42 -17.38 -0.43
N LEU A 46 -2.00 -16.49 -1.26
CA LEU A 46 -1.57 -16.31 -2.66
C LEU A 46 -0.27 -15.52 -2.73
N LEU A 47 -0.05 -14.64 -1.75
CA LEU A 47 1.22 -14.02 -1.48
C LEU A 47 1.65 -14.38 -0.07
N ILE A 48 2.97 -14.38 0.14
CA ILE A 48 3.55 -14.40 1.47
C ILE A 48 4.43 -13.17 1.64
N ARG A 49 4.59 -12.74 2.89
CA ARG A 49 5.55 -11.71 3.28
C ARG A 49 6.82 -12.41 3.77
N PRO A 50 7.91 -12.48 2.97
CA PRO A 50 9.10 -13.24 3.35
C PRO A 50 9.92 -12.60 4.47
N PHE A 51 9.70 -11.31 4.77
CA PHE A 51 10.45 -10.57 5.80
C PHE A 51 9.54 -9.69 6.66
N GLU A 52 9.83 -9.63 7.96
CA GLU A 52 9.15 -8.74 8.91
C GLU A 52 9.55 -7.25 8.79
N ALA A 53 10.48 -6.92 7.90
CA ALA A 53 10.82 -5.53 7.61
C ALA A 53 9.70 -4.85 6.80
N THR A 54 9.36 -3.62 7.16
CA THR A 54 8.51 -2.72 6.36
C THR A 54 9.21 -1.38 6.24
N VAL A 55 9.15 -0.80 5.04
CA VAL A 55 9.60 0.57 4.82
C VAL A 55 8.37 1.48 4.87
N ALA A 56 8.35 2.38 5.84
CA ALA A 56 7.37 3.45 5.87
C ALA A 56 7.69 4.42 4.72
N LEU A 57 6.74 4.61 3.82
CA LEU A 57 6.84 5.67 2.82
C LEU A 57 6.48 7.02 3.47
N ALA A 58 7.22 8.06 3.09
CA ALA A 58 6.93 9.43 3.53
C ALA A 58 5.52 9.89 3.09
N GLU A 59 4.98 9.27 2.06
CA GLU A 59 3.68 9.58 1.47
C GLU A 59 2.62 8.54 1.86
N GLY A 60 1.35 8.91 1.72
CA GLY A 60 0.20 8.05 1.97
C GLY A 60 -0.91 8.29 0.96
N TYR A 61 -2.07 7.67 1.17
CA TYR A 61 -3.25 7.92 0.34
C TYR A 61 -3.99 9.17 0.83
N TRP A 62 -4.30 10.07 -0.11
CA TRP A 62 -4.95 11.34 0.18
C TRP A 62 -6.33 11.42 -0.46
N LEU A 63 -7.29 11.93 0.30
CA LEU A 63 -8.58 12.34 -0.26
C LEU A 63 -8.48 13.80 -0.76
N CYS A 64 -8.38 13.96 -2.07
CA CYS A 64 -8.25 15.27 -2.72
C CYS A 64 -9.59 15.80 -3.23
N TYR A 65 -9.88 17.06 -2.96
CA TYR A 65 -11.02 17.80 -3.51
C TYR A 65 -10.70 19.30 -3.60
N PRO A 66 -11.35 20.07 -4.49
CA PRO A 66 -11.13 21.51 -4.57
C PRO A 66 -11.39 22.20 -3.22
N PRO A 67 -10.57 23.20 -2.80
CA PRO A 67 -10.65 23.81 -1.48
C PRO A 67 -12.07 24.28 -1.08
N GLY A 68 -12.80 24.88 -2.02
CA GLY A 68 -14.17 25.38 -1.79
C GLY A 68 -15.25 24.30 -1.67
N ARG A 69 -14.92 23.01 -1.88
CA ARG A 69 -15.89 21.91 -1.89
C ARG A 69 -15.86 21.04 -0.64
N ARG A 70 -15.00 21.36 0.34
CA ARG A 70 -14.91 20.63 1.62
C ARG A 70 -16.26 20.47 2.32
N LEU A 71 -17.09 21.51 2.29
CA LEU A 71 -18.38 21.57 2.98
C LEU A 71 -19.57 21.12 2.14
N THR A 72 -19.36 20.75 0.87
CA THR A 72 -20.45 20.21 0.05
C THR A 72 -20.92 18.89 0.67
N SER A 73 -22.22 18.75 0.96
CA SER A 73 -22.75 17.63 1.75
C SER A 73 -22.32 16.25 1.27
N LYS A 74 -22.23 16.04 -0.05
CA LYS A 74 -21.77 14.76 -0.63
C LYS A 74 -20.28 14.49 -0.37
N ILE A 75 -19.44 15.52 -0.40
CA ILE A 75 -18.00 15.40 -0.15
C ILE A 75 -17.74 15.22 1.34
N ALA A 76 -18.44 15.96 2.20
CA ALA A 76 -18.36 15.78 3.64
C ALA A 76 -18.76 14.34 4.03
N ARG A 77 -19.91 13.86 3.54
CA ARG A 77 -20.36 12.47 3.80
C ARG A 77 -19.37 11.43 3.29
N PHE A 78 -18.83 11.59 2.09
CA PHE A 78 -17.85 10.65 1.55
C PHE A 78 -16.53 10.67 2.32
N ARG A 79 -16.05 11.87 2.70
CA ARG A 79 -14.86 12.03 3.54
C ARG A 79 -15.04 11.32 4.88
N ASP A 80 -16.15 11.57 5.55
CA ASP A 80 -16.40 10.99 6.86
C ASP A 80 -16.51 9.47 6.74
N TRP A 81 -17.27 8.97 5.77
CA TRP A 81 -17.38 7.53 5.48
C TRP A 81 -16.03 6.87 5.17
N VAL A 82 -15.19 7.47 4.31
CA VAL A 82 -13.92 6.83 3.92
C VAL A 82 -12.91 6.84 5.07
N LEU A 83 -12.90 7.90 5.89
CA LEU A 83 -12.06 7.96 7.09
C LEU A 83 -12.52 6.96 8.14
N ASP A 84 -13.83 6.82 8.36
CA ASP A 84 -14.37 5.82 9.28
C ASP A 84 -14.06 4.39 8.78
N THR A 85 -14.21 4.15 7.48
CA THR A 85 -13.85 2.86 6.85
C THR A 85 -12.36 2.55 7.03
N ALA A 86 -11.49 3.53 6.77
CA ALA A 86 -10.05 3.39 6.94
C ALA A 86 -9.65 3.15 8.41
N ARG A 87 -10.35 3.76 9.38
CA ARG A 87 -10.12 3.52 10.82
C ARG A 87 -10.59 2.14 11.27
N ALA A 88 -11.58 1.57 10.59
CA ALA A 88 -12.11 0.24 10.89
C ALA A 88 -11.31 -0.89 10.23
N ASP A 89 -10.50 -0.59 9.21
CA ASP A 89 -9.71 -1.58 8.48
C ASP A 89 -8.39 -1.90 9.21
N PRO A 90 -8.17 -3.15 9.67
CA PRO A 90 -6.96 -3.51 10.40
C PRO A 90 -5.66 -3.32 9.61
N ALA A 91 -5.68 -3.56 8.29
CA ALA A 91 -4.49 -3.43 7.45
C ALA A 91 -4.09 -1.95 7.30
N VAL A 92 -5.08 -1.06 7.18
CA VAL A 92 -4.85 0.39 7.14
C VAL A 92 -4.32 0.91 8.47
N VAL A 93 -4.90 0.47 9.59
CA VAL A 93 -4.47 0.87 10.95
C VAL A 93 -3.03 0.41 11.21
N GLU A 94 -2.70 -0.83 10.86
CA GLU A 94 -1.34 -1.34 11.01
C GLU A 94 -0.35 -0.59 10.10
N GLY A 95 -0.75 -0.30 8.86
CA GLY A 95 0.05 0.52 7.94
C GLY A 95 0.33 1.93 8.48
N ALA A 96 -0.66 2.58 9.09
CA ALA A 96 -0.50 3.88 9.74
C ALA A 96 0.45 3.79 10.95
N ARG A 97 0.29 2.76 11.79
CA ARG A 97 1.16 2.50 12.95
C ARG A 97 2.62 2.30 12.54
N LEU A 98 2.88 1.49 11.51
CA LEU A 98 4.23 1.26 10.97
C LEU A 98 4.85 2.53 10.40
N ALA A 99 4.03 3.46 9.90
CA ALA A 99 4.47 4.76 9.43
C ALA A 99 4.62 5.82 10.54
N GLY A 100 4.27 5.50 11.80
CA GLY A 100 4.27 6.46 12.90
C GLY A 100 3.22 7.57 12.74
N ARG A 101 2.09 7.28 12.09
CA ARG A 101 1.00 8.23 11.76
C ARG A 101 -0.36 7.74 12.25
N GLU A 102 -1.32 8.66 12.29
CA GLU A 102 -2.73 8.34 12.56
C GLU A 102 -3.61 8.40 11.30
N VAL A 103 -4.65 7.56 11.24
CA VAL A 103 -5.59 7.57 10.11
C VAL A 103 -6.41 8.86 10.11
N GLY A 104 -6.27 9.63 9.02
CA GLY A 104 -6.94 10.92 8.86
C GLY A 104 -6.15 12.10 9.41
N GLU A 105 -4.88 11.90 9.76
CA GLU A 105 -3.94 12.99 10.02
C GLU A 105 -3.88 13.92 8.80
N ALA A 106 -3.94 15.23 9.04
CA ALA A 106 -3.84 16.20 7.96
C ALA A 106 -2.42 16.18 7.40
N GLY A 107 -2.30 16.16 6.07
CA GLY A 107 -1.00 16.32 5.42
C GLY A 107 -0.44 17.69 5.70
N ASN A 108 0.85 17.73 6.00
CA ASN A 108 1.64 18.96 6.08
C ASN A 108 1.69 19.67 4.72
#